data_AF-A0A4Y4DXA8-F1
#
_entry.id   AF-A0A4Y4DXA8-F1
#
_cell.length_a   1.000
_cell.length_b   1.000
_cell.length_c   1.000
_cell.angle_alpha   90.00
_cell.angle_beta   90.00
_cell.angle_gamma   90.00
#
_symmetry.space_group_name_H-M   'P 1'
#
loop_
_entity.id
_entity.type
_entity.pdbx_description
1 polymer ?
#
loop_
_entity_poly.entity_id
_entity_poly.type
_entity_poly.pdbx_seq_one_letter_code
_entity_poly.pdbx_strand_id
1 'polypeptide(L)'
;MNTLTWTAEDDATWRARSASREYVIRRDDADGWTLDGPGRTWVALPNLEVAKEVAALADDVHHDDDSMTRYRVVTVTGARRGEPFGADSDEDAIDVLRARRRAGNLPLAPFRLETSDGRLVGSWQKATELPARPATSHDGTAGPV
;
A
#
# COMPACT_ATOMS: atom_id res chain seq x y z
N MET A 1 0.04 -13.74 -2.07
CA MET A 1 1.32 -14.22 -1.52
C MET A 1 2.32 -14.31 -2.65
N ASN A 2 3.22 -13.35 -2.72
CA ASN A 2 4.32 -13.35 -3.67
C ASN A 2 5.48 -14.11 -3.03
N THR A 3 5.86 -15.26 -3.59
CA THR A 3 6.87 -16.12 -2.96
C THR A 3 8.26 -15.76 -3.48
N LEU A 4 9.15 -15.31 -2.58
CA LEU A 4 10.56 -15.11 -2.90
C LEU A 4 11.24 -16.45 -3.14
N THR A 5 11.84 -16.61 -4.32
CA THR A 5 12.67 -17.76 -4.64
C THR A 5 14.12 -17.45 -4.29
N TRP A 6 14.66 -18.16 -3.29
CA TRP A 6 16.02 -17.96 -2.80
C TRP A 6 17.02 -18.84 -3.55
N THR A 7 18.14 -18.26 -3.94
CA THR A 7 19.29 -18.92 -4.56
C THR A 7 20.56 -18.49 -3.82
N ALA A 8 21.36 -19.43 -3.35
CA ALA A 8 22.71 -19.13 -2.87
C ALA A 8 23.62 -18.96 -4.09
N GLU A 9 24.24 -17.79 -4.24
CA GLU A 9 25.25 -17.56 -5.29
C GLU A 9 26.63 -18.07 -4.81
N ASP A 10 26.93 -17.84 -3.54
CA ASP A 10 28.10 -18.34 -2.81
C ASP A 10 27.83 -18.39 -1.29
N ASP A 11 28.79 -18.82 -0.49
CA ASP A 11 28.66 -18.94 0.97
C ASP A 11 28.35 -17.61 1.69
N ALA A 12 28.67 -16.47 1.06
CA ALA A 12 28.46 -15.13 1.61
C ALA A 12 27.33 -14.35 0.91
N THR A 13 26.81 -14.84 -0.22
CA THR A 13 25.83 -14.11 -1.04
C THR A 13 24.59 -14.95 -1.35
N TRP A 14 23.42 -14.39 -1.01
CA TRP A 14 22.13 -14.99 -1.28
C TRP A 14 21.26 -14.03 -2.08
N ARG A 15 20.61 -14.54 -3.11
CA ARG A 15 19.73 -13.76 -3.98
C ARG A 15 18.31 -14.28 -3.86
N ALA A 16 17.36 -13.38 -3.68
CA ALA A 16 15.94 -13.67 -3.76
C ALA A 16 15.34 -12.98 -4.98
N ARG A 17 14.56 -13.72 -5.76
CA ARG A 17 13.81 -13.17 -6.88
C ARG A 17 12.31 -13.36 -6.69
N SER A 18 11.59 -12.30 -7.02
CA SER A 18 10.14 -12.17 -7.11
C SER A 18 9.76 -11.93 -8.58
N ALA A 19 8.48 -12.03 -8.93
CA ALA A 19 7.99 -11.78 -10.30
C ALA A 19 8.45 -10.43 -10.86
N SER A 20 8.63 -9.43 -9.99
CA SER A 20 8.93 -8.04 -10.39
C SER A 20 10.21 -7.49 -9.76
N ARG A 21 10.82 -8.19 -8.81
CA ARG A 21 11.83 -7.62 -7.91
C ARG A 21 12.93 -8.59 -7.54
N GLU A 22 14.02 -8.03 -7.04
CA GLU A 22 15.20 -8.76 -6.62
C GLU A 22 15.74 -8.19 -5.31
N TYR A 23 16.22 -9.10 -4.47
CA TYR A 23 16.85 -8.82 -3.20
C TYR A 23 18.18 -9.56 -3.13
N VAL A 24 19.22 -8.90 -2.63
CA VAL A 24 20.56 -9.48 -2.50
C VAL A 24 21.03 -9.34 -1.07
N ILE A 25 21.28 -10.46 -0.41
CA ILE A 25 21.87 -10.52 0.92
C ILE A 25 23.38 -10.79 0.76
N ARG A 26 24.22 -9.99 1.42
CA ARG A 26 25.67 -10.21 1.48
C ARG A 26 26.16 -10.22 2.91
N ARG A 27 27.06 -11.14 3.25
CA ARG A 27 27.80 -11.11 4.51
C ARG A 27 28.83 -9.98 4.45
N ASP A 28 28.87 -9.18 5.51
CA ASP A 28 29.80 -8.08 5.72
C ASP A 28 31.04 -8.57 6.49
N ASP A 29 32.17 -7.90 6.30
CA ASP A 29 33.44 -8.20 6.98
C ASP A 29 33.37 -8.09 8.51
N ALA A 30 32.41 -7.34 9.06
CA ALA A 30 32.19 -7.17 10.50
C ALA A 30 31.28 -8.25 11.15
N ASP A 31 31.15 -9.41 10.52
CA ASP A 31 30.24 -10.52 10.93
C ASP A 31 28.74 -10.16 10.88
N GLY A 32 28.40 -9.06 10.21
CA GLY A 32 27.03 -8.64 9.95
C GLY A 32 26.53 -9.10 8.58
N TRP A 33 25.24 -8.88 8.31
CA TRP A 33 24.63 -9.11 7.01
C TRP A 33 24.04 -7.81 6.47
N THR A 34 24.11 -7.65 5.16
CA THR A 34 23.48 -6.56 4.42
C THR A 34 22.42 -7.15 3.51
N LEU A 35 21.32 -6.43 3.33
CA LEU A 35 20.26 -6.73 2.39
C LEU A 35 20.10 -5.52 1.48
N ASP A 36 20.26 -5.73 0.18
CA ASP A 36 19.97 -4.75 -0.84
C ASP A 36 18.64 -5.10 -1.52
N GLY A 37 17.74 -4.15 -1.59
CA GLY A 37 16.43 -4.29 -2.24
C GLY A 37 16.05 -3.05 -3.03
N PRO A 38 14.89 -3.06 -3.69
CA PRO A 38 14.48 -1.98 -4.58
C PRO A 38 14.28 -0.67 -3.81
N GLY A 39 15.24 0.24 -3.95
CA GLY A 39 15.19 1.58 -3.36
C GLY A 39 15.58 1.68 -1.89
N ARG A 40 16.07 0.58 -1.28
CA ARG A 40 16.55 0.59 0.11
C ARG A 40 17.59 -0.49 0.36
N THR A 41 18.58 -0.13 1.16
CA THR A 41 19.59 -1.05 1.70
C THR A 41 19.44 -1.12 3.22
N TRP A 42 19.44 -2.33 3.76
CA TRP A 42 19.47 -2.62 5.18
C TRP A 42 20.86 -3.15 5.54
N VAL A 43 21.45 -2.59 6.59
CA VAL A 43 22.82 -2.91 7.02
C VAL A 43 22.82 -3.46 8.45
N ALA A 44 23.90 -4.15 8.82
CA ALA A 44 24.11 -4.70 10.16
C ALA A 44 22.99 -5.65 10.64
N LEU A 45 22.46 -6.46 9.73
CA LEU A 45 21.50 -7.52 10.05
C LEU A 45 22.25 -8.65 10.80
N PRO A 46 21.65 -9.21 11.86
CA PRO A 46 22.37 -10.08 12.79
C PRO A 46 22.69 -11.47 12.22
N ASN A 47 21.89 -11.97 11.27
CA ASN A 47 22.09 -13.26 10.63
C ASN A 47 21.30 -13.36 9.31
N LEU A 48 21.56 -14.42 8.55
CA LEU A 48 20.92 -14.71 7.28
C LEU A 48 19.40 -14.92 7.39
N GLU A 49 18.90 -15.56 8.46
CA GLU A 49 17.46 -15.80 8.64
C GLU A 49 16.72 -14.47 8.79
N VAL A 50 17.22 -13.58 9.63
CA VAL A 50 16.66 -12.22 9.81
C VAL A 50 16.72 -11.44 8.50
N ALA A 51 17.80 -11.56 7.72
CA ALA A 51 17.89 -10.91 6.43
C ALA A 51 16.84 -11.43 5.42
N LYS A 52 16.55 -12.75 5.43
CA LYS A 52 15.47 -13.34 4.63
C LYS A 52 14.08 -12.90 5.10
N GLU A 53 13.86 -12.79 6.40
CA GLU A 53 12.61 -12.28 6.98
C GLU A 53 12.37 -10.81 6.60
N VAL A 54 13.38 -9.95 6.70
CA VAL A 54 13.29 -8.54 6.28
C VAL A 54 13.00 -8.43 4.79
N ALA A 55 13.62 -9.25 3.95
CA ALA A 55 13.33 -9.28 2.51
C ALA A 55 11.89 -9.72 2.21
N ALA A 56 11.38 -10.74 2.91
CA ALA A 56 9.99 -11.19 2.77
C ALA A 56 8.99 -10.11 3.19
N LEU A 57 9.23 -9.44 4.32
CA LEU A 57 8.40 -8.32 4.77
C LEU A 57 8.44 -7.15 3.80
N ALA A 58 9.63 -6.81 3.27
CA ALA A 58 9.77 -5.74 2.28
C ALA A 58 9.02 -6.09 0.99
N ASP A 59 9.12 -7.33 0.49
CA ASP A 59 8.40 -7.74 -0.71
C ASP A 59 6.89 -7.75 -0.51
N ASP A 60 6.41 -8.16 0.66
CA ASP A 60 4.99 -8.14 1.01
C ASP A 60 4.44 -6.71 1.06
N VAL A 61 5.13 -5.80 1.77
CA VAL A 61 4.77 -4.37 1.81
C VAL A 61 4.76 -3.77 0.41
N HIS A 62 5.75 -4.11 -0.40
CA HIS A 62 5.82 -3.62 -1.76
C HIS A 62 4.79 -4.29 -2.69
N HIS A 63 4.38 -5.53 -2.44
CA HIS A 63 3.28 -6.20 -3.15
C HIS A 63 1.95 -5.53 -2.81
N ASP A 64 1.75 -5.20 -1.54
CA ASP A 64 0.61 -4.44 -1.05
C ASP A 64 0.57 -3.06 -1.75
N ASP A 65 1.67 -2.29 -1.78
CA ASP A 65 1.72 -0.98 -2.48
C ASP A 65 1.49 -1.08 -4.00
N ASP A 66 2.00 -2.14 -4.66
CA ASP A 66 1.76 -2.37 -6.10
C ASP A 66 0.30 -2.82 -6.36
N SER A 67 -0.31 -3.53 -5.42
CA SER A 67 -1.72 -3.95 -5.52
C SER A 67 -2.70 -2.81 -5.22
N MET A 68 -2.26 -1.80 -4.45
CA MET A 68 -3.08 -0.64 -4.14
C MET A 68 -3.27 0.25 -5.36
N THR A 69 -4.54 0.50 -5.69
CA THR A 69 -4.86 1.57 -6.63
C THR A 69 -4.57 2.91 -5.95
N ARG A 70 -3.77 3.77 -6.60
CA ARG A 70 -3.54 5.13 -6.11
C ARG A 70 -4.65 6.07 -6.56
N TYR A 71 -5.27 6.76 -5.61
CA TYR A 71 -6.34 7.71 -5.83
C TYR A 71 -5.88 9.15 -5.56
N ARG A 72 -6.55 10.11 -6.20
CA ARG A 72 -6.35 11.54 -6.01
C ARG A 72 -7.68 12.28 -6.03
N VAL A 73 -7.76 13.35 -5.24
CA VAL A 73 -8.89 14.27 -5.27
C VAL A 73 -8.55 15.42 -6.22
N VAL A 74 -9.40 15.65 -7.20
CA VAL A 74 -9.24 16.69 -8.20
C VAL A 74 -10.47 17.59 -8.18
N THR A 75 -10.27 18.89 -8.08
CA THR A 75 -11.36 19.87 -8.16
C THR A 75 -11.82 20.03 -9.61
N VAL A 76 -13.02 20.57 -9.83
CA VAL A 76 -13.54 20.84 -11.19
C VAL A 76 -12.64 21.76 -12.04
N THR A 77 -11.79 22.57 -11.41
CA THR A 77 -10.80 23.41 -12.09
C THR A 77 -9.50 22.66 -12.43
N GLY A 78 -9.42 21.36 -12.15
CA GLY A 78 -8.24 20.52 -12.37
C GLY A 78 -7.20 20.62 -11.27
N ALA A 79 -7.41 21.42 -10.22
CA ALA A 79 -6.47 21.52 -9.11
C ALA A 79 -6.53 20.24 -8.25
N ARG A 80 -5.35 19.64 -8.02
CA ARG A 80 -5.19 18.47 -7.15
C ARG A 80 -5.23 18.91 -5.69
N ARG A 81 -5.97 18.20 -4.83
CA ARG A 81 -6.06 18.54 -3.41
C ARG A 81 -5.67 17.39 -2.48
N GLY A 82 -4.70 17.70 -1.62
CA GLY A 82 -4.09 16.73 -0.71
C GLY A 82 -3.11 15.80 -1.44
N GLU A 83 -2.42 14.98 -0.65
CA GLU A 83 -1.55 13.95 -1.21
C GLU A 83 -2.37 12.80 -1.79
N PRO A 84 -1.92 12.21 -2.92
CA PRO A 84 -2.42 10.93 -3.41
C PRO A 84 -2.38 9.89 -2.30
N PHE A 85 -3.32 8.96 -2.32
CA PHE A 85 -3.39 7.90 -1.31
C PHE A 85 -3.70 6.56 -1.98
N GLY A 86 -3.12 5.48 -1.45
CA GLY A 86 -3.45 4.12 -1.86
C GLY A 86 -4.74 3.66 -1.18
N ALA A 87 -5.54 2.89 -1.90
CA ALA A 87 -6.60 2.07 -1.31
C ALA A 87 -6.75 0.78 -2.11
N ASP A 88 -7.14 -0.29 -1.43
CA ASP A 88 -7.33 -1.61 -2.02
C ASP A 88 -8.50 -1.62 -3.02
N SER A 89 -9.58 -0.91 -2.68
CA SER A 89 -10.81 -0.85 -3.47
C SER A 89 -11.37 0.57 -3.58
N ASP A 90 -12.28 0.78 -4.54
CA ASP A 90 -13.00 2.06 -4.71
C ASP A 90 -13.78 2.42 -3.43
N GLU A 91 -14.31 1.43 -2.72
CA GLU A 91 -15.04 1.61 -1.45
C GLU A 91 -14.12 2.08 -0.32
N ASP A 92 -12.95 1.46 -0.14
CA ASP A 92 -11.92 1.92 0.80
C ASP A 92 -11.46 3.34 0.48
N ALA A 93 -11.34 3.67 -0.80
CA ALA A 93 -10.98 5.02 -1.22
C ALA A 93 -12.05 6.06 -0.82
N ILE A 94 -13.33 5.69 -0.92
CA ILE A 94 -14.45 6.52 -0.45
C ILE A 94 -14.44 6.62 1.08
N ASP A 95 -14.06 5.57 1.82
CA ASP A 95 -13.91 5.63 3.27
C ASP A 95 -12.77 6.58 3.72
N VAL A 96 -11.67 6.64 2.98
CA VAL A 96 -10.63 7.67 3.18
C VAL A 96 -11.19 9.07 2.97
N LEU A 97 -12.01 9.30 1.94
CA LEU A 97 -12.69 10.59 1.75
C LEU A 97 -13.65 10.91 2.90
N ARG A 98 -14.38 9.93 3.44
CA ARG A 98 -15.25 10.12 4.62
C ARG A 98 -14.44 10.52 5.85
N ALA A 99 -13.26 9.91 6.06
CA ALA A 99 -12.35 10.29 7.14
C ALA A 99 -11.82 11.72 6.94
N ARG A 100 -11.38 12.08 5.72
CA ARG A 100 -10.95 13.45 5.37
C ARG A 100 -12.08 14.46 5.55
N ARG A 101 -13.33 14.10 5.24
CA ARG A 101 -14.51 14.94 5.50
C ARG A 101 -14.65 15.23 6.98
N ARG A 102 -14.59 14.20 7.84
CA ARG A 102 -14.69 14.35 9.30
C ARG A 102 -13.57 15.25 9.86
N ALA A 103 -12.39 15.18 9.27
CA ALA A 103 -11.25 16.02 9.61
C ALA A 103 -11.29 17.44 8.99
N GLY A 104 -12.30 17.79 8.19
CA GLY A 104 -12.36 19.07 7.49
C GLY A 104 -11.35 19.23 6.34
N ASN A 105 -10.72 18.14 5.90
CA ASN A 105 -9.64 18.12 4.90
C ASN A 105 -10.12 17.80 3.48
N LEU A 106 -11.38 18.14 3.15
CA LEU A 106 -11.92 18.04 1.79
C LEU A 106 -12.14 19.41 1.15
N PRO A 107 -12.11 19.51 -0.19
CA PRO A 107 -12.43 20.75 -0.89
C PRO A 107 -13.84 21.25 -0.55
N LEU A 108 -13.97 22.57 -0.39
CA LEU A 108 -15.28 23.25 -0.32
C LEU A 108 -15.94 23.41 -1.70
N ALA A 109 -15.13 23.31 -2.77
CA ALA A 109 -15.58 23.35 -4.16
C ALA A 109 -15.92 21.95 -4.69
N PRO A 110 -16.66 21.84 -5.81
CA PRO A 110 -16.92 20.56 -6.46
C PRO A 110 -15.62 19.81 -6.78
N PHE A 111 -15.62 18.51 -6.51
CA PHE A 111 -14.46 17.65 -6.66
C PHE A 111 -14.84 16.25 -7.14
N ARG A 112 -13.84 15.56 -7.69
CA ARG A 112 -13.92 14.19 -8.15
C ARG A 112 -12.78 13.37 -7.58
N LEU A 113 -13.05 12.09 -7.36
CA LEU A 113 -12.06 11.08 -7.01
C LEU A 113 -11.66 10.36 -8.29
N GLU A 114 -10.37 10.41 -8.60
CA GLU A 114 -9.81 9.75 -9.78
C GLU A 114 -8.71 8.79 -9.34
N THR A 115 -8.61 7.65 -10.01
CA THR A 115 -7.41 6.81 -9.93
C THR A 115 -6.23 7.53 -10.61
N SER A 116 -5.01 7.07 -10.33
CA SER A 116 -3.80 7.65 -10.93
C SER A 116 -3.76 7.47 -12.44
N ASP A 117 -4.38 6.41 -12.95
CA ASP A 117 -4.60 6.13 -14.37
C ASP A 117 -5.67 7.03 -15.02
N GLY A 118 -6.45 7.77 -14.22
CA GLY A 118 -7.45 8.73 -14.71
C GLY A 118 -8.88 8.20 -14.76
N ARG A 119 -9.14 6.99 -14.23
CA ARG A 119 -10.50 6.47 -14.07
C ARG A 119 -11.25 7.30 -13.02
N LEU A 120 -12.42 7.79 -13.37
CA LEU A 120 -13.33 8.47 -12.46
C LEU A 120 -14.05 7.46 -11.56
N VAL A 121 -13.91 7.62 -10.25
CA VAL A 121 -14.55 6.77 -9.24
C VAL A 121 -15.85 7.39 -8.74
N GLY A 122 -15.84 8.72 -8.54
CA GLY A 122 -17.01 9.45 -8.09
C GLY A 122 -16.81 10.97 -8.15
N SER A 123 -17.92 11.70 -8.16
CA SER A 123 -17.93 13.16 -8.23
C SER A 123 -18.98 13.74 -7.29
N TRP A 124 -18.61 14.81 -6.59
CA TRP A 124 -19.48 15.47 -5.61
C TRP A 124 -19.39 16.99 -5.80
N GLN A 125 -20.53 17.68 -5.72
CA GLN A 125 -20.58 19.14 -5.75
C GLN A 125 -20.13 19.72 -4.41
N LYS A 126 -20.38 18.98 -3.31
CA LYS A 126 -20.00 19.36 -1.95
C LYS A 126 -19.57 18.14 -1.14
N ALA A 127 -18.63 18.34 -0.21
CA ALA A 127 -18.17 17.27 0.69
C ALA A 127 -19.30 16.63 1.52
N THR A 128 -20.38 17.37 1.80
CA THR A 128 -21.55 16.83 2.53
C THR A 128 -22.36 15.80 1.74
N GLU A 129 -22.23 15.77 0.40
CA GLU A 129 -22.92 14.81 -0.46
C GLU A 129 -22.25 13.43 -0.48
N LEU A 130 -21.04 13.33 0.09
CA LEU A 130 -20.36 12.06 0.25
C LEU A 130 -21.25 11.15 1.12
N PRO A 131 -21.73 10.00 0.61
CA PRO A 131 -22.65 9.15 1.36
C PRO A 131 -22.00 8.72 2.67
N ALA A 132 -22.73 8.81 3.78
CA ALA A 132 -22.31 8.18 5.02
C ALA A 132 -22.18 6.67 4.79
N ARG A 133 -21.27 6.00 5.52
CA ARG A 133 -21.19 4.54 5.46
C ARG A 133 -22.58 4.00 5.79
N PRO A 134 -23.18 3.11 4.97
CA PRO A 134 -24.40 2.44 5.40
C PRO A 134 -24.06 1.74 6.71
N ALA A 135 -24.95 1.85 7.70
CA ALA A 135 -24.83 1.00 8.88
C ALA A 135 -24.80 -0.43 8.32
N THR A 136 -23.69 -1.14 8.54
CA THR A 136 -23.64 -2.57 8.28
C THR A 136 -24.76 -3.17 9.11
N SER A 137 -25.89 -3.48 8.48
CA SER A 137 -26.88 -4.39 9.03
C SER A 137 -26.14 -5.71 9.23
N HIS A 138 -25.66 -5.92 10.45
CA HIS A 138 -25.34 -7.25 10.93
C HIS A 138 -26.70 -7.93 11.15
N ASP A 139 -27.33 -8.35 10.05
CA ASP A 139 -28.52 -9.21 10.09
C ASP A 139 -28.08 -10.64 9.78
N GLY A 140 -28.34 -11.53 10.74
CA GLY A 140 -28.48 -12.96 10.47
C GLY A 140 -27.39 -13.88 10.99
N THR A 141 -27.44 -14.22 12.29
CA THR A 141 -27.75 -15.62 12.66
C THR A 141 -28.44 -15.62 14.02
N ALA A 142 -29.77 -15.70 13.98
CA ALA A 142 -30.54 -16.23 15.08
C ALA A 142 -30.18 -17.72 15.25
N GLY A 143 -29.64 -18.09 16.41
CA GLY A 143 -29.56 -19.48 16.84
C GLY A 143 -30.64 -19.71 17.91
N PRO A 144 -31.57 -20.66 17.73
CA PRO A 144 -32.47 -21.05 18.81
C PRO A 144 -31.74 -22.02 19.76
N VAL A 145 -31.92 -21.81 21.07
CA VAL A 145 -31.83 -22.88 22.09
C VAL A 145 -33.10 -22.89 22.91
#